data_AF-F9ZWR9-F1
#
_entry.id   AF-F9ZWR9-F1
#
_cell.length_a   1.000
_cell.length_b   1.000
_cell.length_c   1.000
_cell.angle_alpha   90.00
_cell.angle_beta   90.00
_cell.angle_gamma   90.00
#
_symmetry.space_group_name_H-M   'P 1'
#
loop_
_entity.id
_entity.type
_entity.pdbx_description
1 polymer ?
#
loop_
_entity_poly.entity_id
_entity_poly.type
_entity_poly.pdbx_seq_one_letter_code
_entity_poly.pdbx_strand_id
1 'polypeptide(L)'
;MNKKIITIALALALPLTVAAFPGGHDGDFKGHKGDRVEHLAKKLDLSAEQKAQVKQVFDEQHAKREALRQEADQRMQTILTPEQMATFEELKKQRHEKWQKRHQERKEQQPD
;
A
#
# COMPACT_ATOMS: atom_id res chain seq x y z
N MET A 1 -23.66 20.30 -10.38
CA MET A 1 -24.75 19.71 -9.58
C MET A 1 -25.20 18.45 -10.31
N ASN A 2 -24.56 17.31 -10.01
CA ASN A 2 -24.82 16.03 -10.69
C ASN A 2 -25.10 14.99 -9.60
N LYS A 3 -26.26 15.15 -8.97
CA LYS A 3 -26.77 14.28 -7.90
C LYS A 3 -27.42 13.05 -8.55
N LYS A 4 -26.62 12.05 -8.93
CA LYS A 4 -27.15 10.73 -9.34
C LYS A 4 -26.32 9.64 -8.67
N ILE A 5 -26.73 9.34 -7.44
CA ILE A 5 -26.86 7.99 -6.87
C ILE A 5 -25.91 6.97 -7.51
N ILE A 6 -24.67 6.91 -7.00
CA ILE A 6 -23.89 5.68 -7.05
C ILE A 6 -24.12 5.00 -5.71
N THR A 7 -25.26 4.33 -5.58
CA THR A 7 -25.50 3.34 -4.54
C THR A 7 -24.52 2.20 -4.75
N ILE A 8 -23.33 2.32 -4.17
CA ILE A 8 -22.51 1.14 -3.87
C ILE A 8 -23.22 0.48 -2.67
N ALA A 9 -24.20 -0.35 -2.96
CA ALA A 9 -24.74 -1.29 -2.00
C ALA A 9 -23.66 -2.30 -1.65
N LEU A 10 -22.71 -1.93 -0.79
CA LEU A 10 -21.81 -2.88 -0.14
C LEU A 10 -22.59 -3.52 1.01
N ALA A 11 -23.56 -4.34 0.66
CA ALA A 11 -24.19 -5.26 1.59
C ALA A 11 -23.19 -6.37 1.92
N LEU A 12 -22.33 -6.12 2.90
CA LEU A 12 -21.55 -7.16 3.58
C LEU A 12 -21.78 -7.00 5.09
N ALA A 13 -22.98 -7.38 5.51
CA ALA A 13 -23.26 -7.74 6.88
C ALA A 13 -22.70 -9.15 7.13
N LEU A 14 -21.42 -9.22 7.49
CA LEU A 14 -20.84 -10.37 8.18
C LEU A 14 -20.01 -9.84 9.35
N PRO A 15 -20.29 -10.24 10.60
CA PRO A 15 -19.40 -9.96 11.71
C PRO A 15 -18.17 -10.85 11.57
N LEU A 16 -17.16 -10.40 10.82
CA LEU A 16 -15.84 -11.01 10.87
C LEU A 16 -15.19 -10.54 12.17
N THR A 17 -15.28 -11.36 13.21
CA THR A 17 -14.40 -11.26 14.39
C THR A 17 -12.97 -11.56 13.95
N VAL A 18 -12.31 -10.55 13.39
CA VAL A 18 -10.88 -10.58 13.11
C VAL A 18 -10.17 -10.37 14.44
N ALA A 19 -9.51 -11.42 14.92
CA ALA A 19 -8.54 -11.28 16.00
C ALA A 19 -7.52 -10.21 15.55
N ALA A 20 -7.49 -9.09 16.27
CA ALA A 20 -6.54 -8.02 16.04
C ALA A 20 -5.13 -8.57 16.29
N PHE A 21 -4.44 -8.96 15.22
CA PHE A 21 -3.00 -9.16 15.27
C PHE A 21 -2.36 -7.77 15.43
N PRO A 22 -1.63 -7.50 16.53
CA PRO A 22 -0.91 -6.26 16.69
C PRO A 22 0.36 -6.33 15.81
N GLY A 23 0.18 -6.11 14.51
CA GLY A 23 1.27 -5.89 13.57
C GLY A 23 1.82 -4.48 13.73
N GLY A 24 2.50 -4.23 14.85
CA GLY A 24 3.35 -3.06 15.02
C GLY A 24 4.59 -3.21 14.13
N HIS A 25 4.63 -2.45 13.05
CA HIS A 25 5.86 -2.15 12.32
C HIS A 25 5.83 -0.66 11.97
N ASP A 26 6.41 0.13 12.86
CA ASP A 26 6.76 1.53 12.63
C ASP A 26 7.90 1.57 11.61
N GLY A 27 7.52 1.67 10.34
CA GLY A 27 8.37 2.16 9.28
C GLY A 27 7.62 3.25 8.55
N ASP A 28 8.20 4.44 8.43
CA ASP A 28 7.70 5.68 7.83
C ASP A 28 7.23 5.55 6.36
N PHE A 29 6.17 4.77 6.13
CA PHE A 29 5.42 4.64 4.87
C PHE A 29 3.96 5.10 5.03
N LYS A 30 3.65 5.74 6.17
CA LYS A 30 2.29 6.16 6.57
C LYS A 30 1.78 7.36 5.77
N GLY A 31 2.68 8.22 5.26
CA GLY A 31 2.33 9.43 4.50
C GLY A 31 1.48 9.12 3.26
N HIS A 32 1.98 8.25 2.36
CA HIS A 32 1.27 7.96 1.10
C HIS A 32 -0.11 7.32 1.27
N LYS A 33 -0.36 6.61 2.37
CA LYS A 33 -1.62 5.91 2.58
C LYS A 33 -2.70 6.79 3.21
N GLY A 34 -2.31 7.63 4.17
CA GLY A 34 -3.17 8.70 4.67
C GLY A 34 -3.65 9.57 3.53
N ASP A 35 -2.70 10.05 2.71
CA ASP A 35 -2.97 10.90 1.56
C ASP A 35 -3.94 10.27 0.55
N ARG A 36 -3.82 8.95 0.30
CA ARG A 36 -4.72 8.25 -0.64
C ARG A 36 -6.14 8.13 -0.14
N VAL A 37 -6.32 7.76 1.13
CA VAL A 37 -7.66 7.65 1.73
C VAL A 37 -8.30 9.03 1.83
N GLU A 38 -7.53 10.07 2.15
CA GLU A 38 -8.02 11.44 2.21
C GLU A 38 -8.39 12.00 0.85
N HIS A 39 -7.58 11.73 -0.16
CA HIS A 39 -7.89 12.12 -1.53
C HIS A 39 -9.14 11.40 -2.07
N LEU A 40 -9.33 10.11 -1.76
CA LEU A 40 -10.56 9.39 -2.07
C LEU A 40 -11.76 9.91 -1.29
N ALA A 41 -11.58 10.18 0.01
CA ALA A 41 -12.61 10.76 0.85
C ALA A 41 -13.11 12.10 0.31
N LYS A 42 -12.19 12.96 -0.13
CA LYS A 42 -12.54 14.25 -0.74
C LYS A 42 -13.18 14.11 -2.12
N LYS A 43 -12.71 13.17 -2.97
CA LYS A 43 -13.26 12.99 -4.32
C LYS A 43 -14.64 12.33 -4.35
N LEU A 44 -14.96 11.53 -3.34
CA LEU A 44 -16.20 10.77 -3.25
C LEU A 44 -17.11 11.24 -2.12
N ASP A 45 -16.76 12.35 -1.46
CA ASP A 45 -17.46 12.91 -0.30
C ASP A 45 -17.77 11.86 0.78
N LEU A 46 -16.76 11.06 1.14
CA LEU A 46 -16.93 9.97 2.11
C LEU A 46 -17.20 10.51 3.52
N SER A 47 -18.15 9.88 4.22
CA SER A 47 -18.37 10.12 5.65
C SER A 47 -17.19 9.64 6.49
N ALA A 48 -17.13 10.05 7.77
CA ALA A 48 -16.11 9.59 8.70
C ALA A 48 -16.10 8.05 8.85
N GLU A 49 -17.27 7.43 8.88
CA GLU A 49 -17.42 5.97 8.97
C GLU A 49 -16.94 5.27 7.69
N GLN A 50 -17.29 5.80 6.52
CA GLN A 50 -16.80 5.26 5.23
C GLN A 50 -15.28 5.42 5.11
N LYS A 51 -14.71 6.54 5.56
CA LYS A 51 -13.25 6.76 5.60
C LYS A 51 -12.56 5.70 6.46
N ALA A 52 -13.13 5.37 7.62
CA ALA A 52 -12.59 4.35 8.52
C ALA A 52 -12.62 2.95 7.87
N GLN A 53 -13.73 2.58 7.21
CA GLN A 53 -13.84 1.30 6.50
C GLN A 53 -12.85 1.20 5.33
N VAL A 54 -12.72 2.26 4.52
CA VAL A 54 -11.76 2.30 3.42
C VAL A 54 -10.33 2.19 3.93
N LYS A 55 -10.01 2.86 5.03
CA LYS A 55 -8.70 2.75 5.69
C LYS A 55 -8.41 1.30 6.09
N GLN A 56 -9.37 0.63 6.73
CA GLN A 56 -9.25 -0.78 7.11
C GLN A 56 -8.97 -1.67 5.90
N VAL A 57 -9.69 -1.50 4.79
CA VAL A 57 -9.45 -2.28 3.56
C VAL A 57 -7.99 -2.12 3.07
N PHE A 58 -7.46 -0.90 3.07
CA PHE A 58 -6.07 -0.70 2.68
C PHE A 58 -5.06 -1.21 3.72
N ASP A 59 -5.39 -1.23 5.01
CA ASP A 59 -4.61 -1.84 6.10
C ASP A 59 -4.49 -3.35 5.88
N GLU A 60 -5.60 -4.04 5.68
CA GLU A 60 -5.62 -5.47 5.37
C GLU A 60 -4.88 -5.80 4.06
N GLN A 61 -5.08 -5.01 3.00
CA GLN A 61 -4.35 -5.21 1.75
C GLN A 61 -2.84 -5.04 1.93
N HIS A 62 -2.41 -4.09 2.76
CA HIS A 62 -0.99 -3.88 3.04
C HIS A 62 -0.38 -5.11 3.71
N ALA A 63 -1.01 -5.59 4.78
CA ALA A 63 -0.56 -6.78 5.50
C ALA A 63 -0.47 -8.01 4.57
N LYS A 64 -1.50 -8.25 3.74
CA LYS A 64 -1.49 -9.34 2.75
C LYS A 64 -0.33 -9.22 1.76
N ARG A 65 -0.05 -8.02 1.25
CA ARG A 65 1.08 -7.80 0.33
C ARG A 65 2.43 -7.99 1.01
N GLU A 66 2.56 -7.65 2.28
CA GLU A 66 3.79 -7.86 3.03
C GLU A 66 4.08 -9.35 3.22
N ALA A 67 3.07 -10.12 3.64
CA ALA A 67 3.18 -11.57 3.74
C ALA A 67 3.57 -12.20 2.38
N LEU A 68 2.90 -11.80 1.29
CA LEU A 68 3.22 -12.29 -0.06
C LEU A 68 4.65 -11.93 -0.50
N ARG A 69 5.16 -10.75 -0.11
CA ARG A 69 6.54 -10.36 -0.41
C ARG A 69 7.54 -11.24 0.33
N GLN A 70 7.33 -11.48 1.62
CA GLN A 70 8.19 -12.35 2.42
C GLN A 70 8.19 -13.79 1.88
N GLU A 71 7.01 -14.32 1.56
CA GLU A 71 6.87 -15.65 0.95
C GLU A 71 7.60 -15.74 -0.40
N ALA A 72 7.48 -14.72 -1.24
CA ALA A 72 8.18 -14.67 -2.52
C ALA A 72 9.70 -14.63 -2.33
N ASP A 73 10.21 -13.79 -1.42
CA ASP A 73 11.64 -13.70 -1.13
C ASP A 73 12.19 -15.04 -0.61
N GLN A 74 11.46 -15.74 0.26
CA GLN A 74 11.84 -17.08 0.73
C GLN A 74 11.89 -18.09 -0.43
N ARG A 75 10.87 -18.12 -1.30
CA ARG A 75 10.86 -19.00 -2.47
C ARG A 75 12.03 -18.71 -3.42
N MET A 76 12.36 -17.45 -3.61
CA MET A 76 13.51 -17.07 -4.44
C MET A 76 14.83 -17.61 -3.88
N GLN A 77 15.02 -17.60 -2.56
CA GLN A 77 16.20 -18.19 -1.92
C GLN A 77 16.31 -19.70 -2.10
N THR A 78 15.18 -20.41 -2.29
CA THR A 78 15.20 -21.85 -2.57
C THR A 78 15.53 -22.20 -4.02
N ILE A 79 15.33 -21.27 -4.95
CA ILE A 79 15.50 -21.48 -6.38
C ILE A 79 16.86 -20.96 -6.86
N LEU A 80 17.32 -19.84 -6.32
CA LEU A 80 18.55 -19.19 -6.74
C LEU A 80 19.76 -19.71 -5.96
N THR A 81 20.91 -19.76 -6.64
CA THR A 81 22.20 -19.95 -5.95
C THR A 81 22.55 -18.69 -5.14
N PRO A 82 23.46 -18.79 -4.15
CA PRO A 82 23.89 -17.62 -3.37
C PRO A 82 24.42 -16.46 -4.22
N GLU A 83 25.17 -16.76 -5.28
CA GLU A 83 25.70 -15.75 -6.21
C GLU A 83 24.59 -15.07 -7.04
N GLN A 84 23.60 -15.85 -7.49
CA GLN A 84 22.44 -15.32 -8.20
C GLN A 84 21.56 -14.46 -7.29
N MET A 85 21.40 -14.86 -6.03
CA MET A 85 20.65 -14.09 -5.03
C MET A 85 21.33 -12.76 -4.72
N ALA A 86 22.65 -12.74 -4.58
CA ALA A 86 23.42 -11.50 -4.42
C ALA A 86 23.22 -10.55 -5.61
N THR A 87 23.26 -11.10 -6.83
CA THR A 87 23.00 -10.32 -8.05
C THR A 87 21.56 -9.79 -8.08
N PHE A 88 20.59 -10.59 -7.65
CA PHE A 88 19.18 -10.19 -7.59
C PHE A 88 18.94 -9.04 -6.60
N GLU A 89 19.55 -9.09 -5.41
CA GLU A 89 19.44 -8.01 -4.43
C GLU A 89 20.11 -6.72 -4.90
N GLU A 90 21.26 -6.81 -5.59
CA GLU A 90 21.90 -5.64 -6.21
C GLU A 90 21.00 -5.01 -7.29
N LEU A 91 20.38 -5.82 -8.15
CA LEU A 91 19.40 -5.33 -9.13
C LEU A 91 18.19 -4.66 -8.48
N LYS A 92 17.70 -5.20 -7.35
CA LYS A 92 16.61 -4.58 -6.56
C LYS A 92 17.05 -3.21 -6.03
N LYS A 93 18.26 -3.11 -5.48
CA LYS A 93 18.83 -1.86 -4.95
C LYS A 93 18.99 -0.80 -6.03
N GLN A 94 19.61 -1.14 -7.17
CA GLN A 94 19.78 -0.22 -8.30
C GLN A 94 18.44 0.30 -8.83
N ARG A 95 17.42 -0.57 -8.91
CA ARG A 95 16.07 -0.16 -9.31
C ARG A 95 15.48 0.84 -8.31
N HIS A 96 15.69 0.62 -7.01
CA HIS A 96 15.22 1.51 -5.96
C HIS A 96 15.90 2.88 -6.04
N GLU A 97 17.23 2.91 -6.18
CA GLU A 97 18.00 4.16 -6.33
C GLU A 97 17.57 4.96 -7.56
N LYS A 98 17.41 4.29 -8.71
CA LYS A 98 16.92 4.93 -9.94
C LYS A 98 15.52 5.50 -9.77
N TRP A 99 14.65 4.81 -9.03
CA TRP A 99 13.32 5.30 -8.72
C TRP A 99 13.37 6.53 -7.79
N GLN A 100 14.21 6.51 -6.75
CA GLN A 100 14.41 7.64 -5.85
C GLN A 100 14.94 8.86 -6.58
N LYS A 101 15.97 8.69 -7.44
CA LYS A 101 16.54 9.78 -8.24
C LYS A 101 15.48 10.43 -9.13
N ARG A 102 14.71 9.64 -9.88
CA ARG A 102 13.60 10.15 -10.71
C ARG A 102 12.54 10.87 -9.90
N HIS A 103 12.30 10.44 -8.67
CA HIS A 103 11.35 11.08 -7.78
C HIS A 103 11.87 12.44 -7.26
N GLN A 104 13.17 12.53 -6.97
CA GLN A 104 13.84 13.80 -6.62
C GLN A 104 13.82 14.78 -7.80
N GLU A 105 14.24 14.35 -8.99
CA GLU A 105 14.22 15.18 -10.21
C GLU A 105 12.83 15.76 -10.50
N ARG A 106 11.76 14.98 -10.31
CA ARG A 106 10.37 15.45 -10.49
C ARG A 106 9.91 16.47 -9.44
N LYS A 107 10.47 16.42 -8.22
CA LYS A 107 10.19 17.41 -7.18
C LYS A 107 10.90 18.72 -7.50
N GLU A 108 12.15 18.66 -7.97
CA GLU A 108 12.94 19.83 -8.35
C GLU A 108 12.38 20.56 -9.59
N GLN A 109 11.73 19.84 -10.51
CA GLN A 109 11.15 20.40 -11.74
C GLN A 109 9.72 20.95 -11.59
N GLN A 110 9.08 20.81 -10.42
CA GLN A 110 7.80 21.46 -10.13
C GLN A 110 8.08 22.74 -9.35
N PRO A 111 8.04 23.93 -9.99
CA PRO A 111 8.04 25.19 -9.24
C PRO A 111 6.72 25.31 -8.46
N ASP A 112 6.79 25.89 -7.26
CA ASP A 112 5.64 26.15 -6.37
C ASP A 112 4.50 26.93 -7.04
#